data_AF-A0A7W7I3X6-F1
#
_entry.id   AF-A0A7W7I3X6-F1
#
_cell.length_a   1.000
_cell.length_b   1.000
_cell.length_c   1.000
_cell.angle_alpha   90.00
_cell.angle_beta   90.00
_cell.angle_gamma   90.00
#
_symmetry.space_group_name_H-M   'P 1'
#
loop_
_entity.id
_entity.type
_entity.pdbx_description
1 polymer ?
#
loop_
_entity_poly.entity_id
_entity_poly.type
_entity_poly.pdbx_seq_one_letter_code
_entity_poly.pdbx_strand_id
1 'polypeptide(L)'
;MRRLLSVTAVSGALLLLGTGCSSGKSAENATAAPVPAVSGPAASGPAAGASAGAALPGEADAALSGNSEAICQQAAKTGGDAAKNFAQDLTLLIEAESSQDKDSVIKAKQKTARDVENYSFALKDMSKLAADPKLKAALADMGSQVTALKGDVRKVDSEQLTKLQKTLDKACGNG
;
A
#
# COMPACT_ATOMS: atom_id res chain seq x y z
N MET A 1 24.59 15.46 -40.54
CA MET A 1 25.87 14.76 -40.28
C MET A 1 26.20 14.89 -38.79
N ARG A 2 26.65 13.80 -38.15
CA ARG A 2 27.32 13.68 -36.83
C ARG A 2 26.56 14.25 -35.61
N ARG A 3 25.77 13.46 -34.86
CA ARG A 3 26.12 12.48 -33.79
C ARG A 3 27.09 13.02 -32.73
N LEU A 4 26.65 13.04 -31.47
CA LEU A 4 27.47 12.73 -30.28
C LEU A 4 26.55 12.16 -29.18
N LEU A 5 26.69 10.85 -28.96
CA LEU A 5 26.16 10.07 -27.83
C LEU A 5 27.18 10.14 -26.69
N SER A 6 26.73 10.16 -25.43
CA SER A 6 27.58 9.87 -24.28
C SER A 6 26.85 8.91 -23.36
N VAL A 7 27.24 7.64 -23.50
CA VAL A 7 26.85 6.51 -22.66
C VAL A 7 27.86 6.43 -21.54
N THR A 8 27.45 6.69 -20.30
CA THR A 8 28.24 6.40 -19.10
C THR A 8 27.83 5.03 -18.58
N ALA A 9 28.56 4.01 -19.02
CA ALA A 9 28.57 2.70 -18.40
C ALA A 9 29.54 2.74 -17.21
N VAL A 10 29.02 2.60 -15.99
CA VAL A 10 29.83 2.29 -14.81
C VAL A 10 29.52 0.85 -14.43
N SER A 11 30.45 -0.05 -14.75
CA SER A 11 30.48 -1.43 -14.28
C SER A 11 31.73 -1.61 -13.44
N GLY A 12 31.55 -2.18 -12.25
CA GLY A 12 32.61 -2.65 -11.37
C GLY A 12 32.20 -2.47 -9.90
N ALA A 13 32.43 -3.37 -8.96
CA ALA A 13 32.76 -4.80 -8.96
C ALA A 13 32.57 -5.21 -7.49
N LEU A 14 32.03 -6.41 -7.29
CA LEU A 14 32.09 -7.28 -6.11
C LEU A 14 32.60 -6.72 -4.76
N LEU A 15 31.73 -6.82 -3.74
CA LEU A 15 32.12 -7.28 -2.40
C LEU A 15 31.14 -8.35 -1.90
N LEU A 16 31.59 -9.61 -2.01
CA LEU A 16 31.17 -10.75 -1.19
C LEU A 16 31.67 -10.54 0.24
N LEU A 17 30.85 -10.87 1.24
CA LEU A 17 31.11 -11.22 2.67
C LEU A 17 29.82 -10.79 3.44
N GLY A 18 28.90 -11.63 3.91
CA GLY A 18 29.05 -12.96 4.50
C GLY A 18 29.03 -12.84 6.03
N THR A 19 27.87 -13.01 6.67
CA THR A 19 27.73 -13.52 8.07
C THR A 19 26.29 -13.98 8.32
N GLY A 20 26.01 -15.26 8.07
CA GLY A 20 25.01 -15.98 8.84
C GLY A 20 25.60 -16.34 10.20
N CYS A 21 24.90 -16.03 11.28
CA CYS A 21 25.28 -16.46 12.63
C CYS A 21 24.10 -17.20 13.26
N SER A 22 24.09 -18.51 13.03
CA SER A 22 23.41 -19.50 13.85
C SER A 22 24.50 -20.20 14.65
N SER A 23 24.43 -20.19 15.99
CA SER A 23 24.98 -21.24 16.84
C SER A 23 24.70 -21.03 18.33
N GLY A 24 24.23 -22.11 18.95
CA GLY A 24 24.28 -22.43 20.37
C GLY A 24 23.37 -23.64 20.58
N LYS A 25 23.81 -24.83 21.01
CA LYS A 25 25.04 -25.23 21.70
C LYS A 25 25.18 -26.76 21.62
N SER A 26 26.43 -27.21 21.52
CA SER A 26 26.90 -28.60 21.43
C SER A 26 26.49 -29.51 22.58
N ALA A 27 26.35 -30.81 22.28
CA ALA A 27 26.95 -31.87 23.08
C ALA A 27 27.24 -33.11 22.22
N GLU A 28 28.46 -33.57 22.39
CA GLU A 28 29.20 -34.67 21.79
C GLU A 28 28.79 -36.01 22.42
N ASN A 29 28.73 -37.10 21.64
CA ASN A 29 29.55 -38.32 21.82
C ASN A 29 28.88 -39.61 21.25
N ALA A 30 29.74 -40.44 20.66
CA ALA A 30 29.70 -41.91 20.56
C ALA A 30 28.68 -42.67 19.68
N THR A 31 29.26 -43.32 18.67
CA THR A 31 28.98 -44.60 17.99
C THR A 31 27.99 -45.58 18.66
N ALA A 32 26.95 -46.00 17.92
CA ALA A 32 26.52 -47.41 17.69
C ALA A 32 25.14 -47.49 17.00
N ALA A 33 24.97 -48.44 16.06
CA ALA A 33 23.68 -49.02 15.65
C ALA A 33 23.61 -50.46 16.20
N PRO A 34 22.48 -51.24 16.20
CA PRO A 34 21.11 -50.98 15.68
C PRO A 34 19.90 -51.44 16.60
N VAL A 35 18.65 -51.06 16.22
CA VAL A 35 17.27 -51.65 16.46
C VAL A 35 16.71 -51.90 17.90
N PRO A 36 15.38 -52.14 18.12
CA PRO A 36 14.16 -51.39 17.73
C PRO A 36 13.14 -51.15 18.90
N ALA A 37 12.09 -50.35 18.61
CA ALA A 37 10.70 -50.43 19.11
C ALA A 37 10.17 -49.52 20.26
N VAL A 38 8.98 -48.95 19.94
CA VAL A 38 7.83 -48.47 20.74
C VAL A 38 7.99 -47.40 21.84
N SER A 39 7.43 -46.21 21.58
CA SER A 39 6.19 -45.66 22.19
C SER A 39 6.13 -44.14 21.97
N GLY A 40 5.12 -43.66 21.24
CA GLY A 40 4.91 -42.22 21.01
C GLY A 40 4.44 -41.47 22.26
N PRO A 41 4.69 -40.15 22.34
CA PRO A 41 3.54 -39.25 22.46
C PRO A 41 3.72 -37.88 21.76
N ALA A 42 2.58 -37.18 21.71
CA ALA A 42 2.39 -35.73 21.59
C ALA A 42 2.52 -35.09 20.19
N ALA A 43 1.36 -35.02 19.54
CA ALA A 43 1.02 -34.02 18.53
C ALA A 43 1.32 -32.62 19.08
N SER A 44 2.37 -31.99 18.56
CA SER A 44 2.62 -30.58 18.72
C SER A 44 1.75 -29.85 17.70
N GLY A 45 0.72 -29.16 18.19
CA GLY A 45 -0.22 -28.42 17.37
C GLY A 45 0.49 -27.35 16.52
N PRO A 46 -0.03 -27.04 15.32
CA PRO A 46 0.50 -25.94 14.54
C PRO A 46 0.29 -24.63 15.31
N ALA A 47 1.42 -23.98 15.62
CA ALA A 47 1.47 -22.63 16.13
C ALA A 47 0.61 -21.73 15.23
N ALA A 48 -0.28 -20.99 15.89
CA ALA A 48 -1.18 -20.02 15.30
C ALA A 48 -0.48 -19.22 14.21
N GLY A 49 -0.95 -19.40 12.97
CA GLY A 49 -0.67 -18.45 11.91
C GLY A 49 -1.09 -17.07 12.42
N ALA A 50 -0.11 -16.17 12.50
CA ALA A 50 -0.35 -14.74 12.59
C ALA A 50 -1.08 -14.34 11.30
N SER A 51 -2.40 -14.55 11.30
CA SER A 51 -3.29 -13.81 10.45
C SER A 51 -3.08 -12.36 10.86
N ALA A 52 -2.57 -11.55 9.93
CA ALA A 52 -2.72 -10.11 9.99
C ALA A 52 -4.22 -9.86 10.10
N GLY A 53 -4.70 -9.76 11.34
CA GLY A 53 -6.09 -9.50 11.64
C GLY A 53 -6.41 -8.19 10.96
N ALA A 54 -7.38 -8.25 10.04
CA ALA A 54 -8.09 -7.08 9.60
C ALA A 54 -8.46 -6.29 10.87
N ALA A 55 -7.85 -5.12 11.04
CA ALA A 55 -8.26 -4.20 12.08
C ALA A 55 -9.77 -4.02 11.94
N LEU A 56 -10.51 -4.26 13.03
CA LEU A 56 -11.94 -4.07 13.06
C LEU A 56 -12.24 -2.64 12.57
N PRO A 57 -13.20 -2.45 11.65
CA PRO A 57 -13.66 -1.12 11.28
C PRO A 57 -14.25 -0.48 12.54
N GLY A 58 -13.49 0.40 13.20
CA GLY A 58 -13.85 0.97 14.49
C GLY A 58 -12.67 1.28 15.42
N GLU A 59 -11.66 0.41 15.53
CA GLU A 59 -10.53 0.67 16.46
C GLU A 59 -9.57 1.75 15.93
N ALA A 60 -9.31 1.74 14.62
CA ALA A 60 -8.52 2.80 13.98
C ALA A 60 -9.29 4.14 13.98
N ASP A 61 -10.61 4.11 13.84
CA ASP A 61 -11.47 5.30 13.82
C ASP A 61 -11.54 5.99 15.19
N ALA A 62 -11.58 5.22 16.28
CA ALA A 62 -11.55 5.78 17.64
C ALA A 62 -10.21 6.46 17.96
N ALA A 63 -9.09 5.89 17.50
CA ALA A 63 -7.76 6.47 17.70
C ALA A 63 -7.54 7.80 16.95
N LEU A 64 -8.25 8.00 15.83
CA LEU A 64 -8.16 9.20 15.01
C LEU A 64 -9.15 10.30 15.41
N SER A 65 -10.24 9.96 16.11
CA SER A 65 -11.33 10.89 16.43
C SER A 65 -10.83 12.13 17.18
N GLY A 66 -11.05 13.30 16.58
CA GLY A 66 -10.62 14.60 17.13
C GLY A 66 -9.12 14.88 17.09
N ASN A 67 -8.29 13.93 16.64
CA ASN A 67 -6.85 14.10 16.51
C ASN A 67 -6.49 14.57 15.09
N SER A 68 -6.48 15.89 14.89
CA SER A 68 -6.20 16.49 13.58
C SER A 68 -4.83 16.10 13.01
N GLU A 69 -3.80 15.96 13.84
CA GLU A 69 -2.46 15.57 13.37
C GLU A 69 -2.45 14.12 12.86
N ALA A 70 -3.01 13.19 13.62
CA ALA A 70 -3.10 11.79 13.20
C ALA A 70 -3.97 11.62 11.96
N ILE A 71 -5.07 12.39 11.84
CA ILE A 71 -5.90 12.42 10.63
C ILE A 71 -5.11 12.96 9.44
N CYS A 72 -4.32 14.02 9.62
CA CYS A 72 -3.47 14.57 8.56
C CYS A 72 -2.43 13.57 8.07
N GLN A 73 -1.75 12.88 8.98
CA GLN A 73 -0.78 11.83 8.62
C GLN A 73 -1.46 10.67 7.89
N GLN A 74 -2.61 10.21 8.38
CA GLN A 74 -3.39 9.15 7.75
C GLN A 74 -3.86 9.57 6.36
N ALA A 75 -4.43 10.77 6.21
CA ALA A 75 -4.89 11.28 4.93
C ALA A 75 -3.75 11.40 3.91
N ALA A 76 -2.57 11.86 4.34
CA ALA A 76 -1.39 11.96 3.47
C ALA A 76 -0.93 10.56 3.01
N LYS A 77 -0.87 9.59 3.93
CA LYS A 77 -0.53 8.21 3.60
C LYS A 77 -1.55 7.60 2.64
N THR A 78 -2.84 7.73 2.94
CA THR A 78 -3.94 7.21 2.10
C THR A 78 -3.91 7.84 0.71
N GLY A 79 -3.67 9.16 0.61
CA GLY A 79 -3.53 9.84 -0.67
C GLY A 79 -2.33 9.36 -1.49
N GLY A 80 -1.18 9.14 -0.85
CA GLY A 80 0.01 8.59 -1.49
C GLY A 80 -0.19 7.15 -2.00
N ASP A 81 -0.87 6.31 -1.23
CA ASP A 81 -1.20 4.95 -1.64
C ASP A 81 -2.24 4.94 -2.77
N ALA A 82 -3.25 5.81 -2.73
CA ALA A 82 -4.23 5.97 -3.80
C ALA A 82 -3.58 6.43 -5.12
N ALA A 83 -2.64 7.39 -5.07
CA ALA A 83 -1.92 7.84 -6.27
C ALA A 83 -1.15 6.70 -6.94
N LYS A 84 -0.48 5.84 -6.15
CA LYS A 84 0.21 4.64 -6.68
C LYS A 84 -0.79 3.67 -7.31
N ASN A 85 -1.92 3.41 -6.65
CA ASN A 85 -2.94 2.49 -7.17
C ASN A 85 -3.54 3.02 -8.47
N PHE A 86 -3.87 4.31 -8.57
CA PHE A 86 -4.42 4.91 -9.78
C PHE A 86 -3.44 4.85 -10.95
N ALA A 87 -2.13 5.04 -10.70
CA ALA A 87 -1.11 4.89 -11.74
C ALA A 87 -1.00 3.43 -12.23
N GLN A 88 -1.08 2.46 -11.31
CA GLN A 88 -1.10 1.04 -11.66
C GLN A 88 -2.37 0.67 -12.44
N ASP A 89 -3.54 1.16 -12.01
CA ASP A 89 -4.81 0.91 -12.68
C ASP A 89 -4.86 1.49 -14.09
N LEU A 90 -4.32 2.69 -14.28
CA LEU A 90 -4.19 3.30 -15.59
C LEU A 90 -3.30 2.44 -16.51
N THR A 91 -2.17 1.95 -15.99
CA THR A 91 -1.27 1.06 -16.73
C THR A 91 -1.99 -0.23 -17.14
N LEU A 92 -2.66 -0.90 -16.20
CA LEU A 92 -3.43 -2.12 -16.47
C LEU A 92 -4.54 -1.89 -17.51
N LEU A 93 -5.22 -0.75 -17.45
CA LEU A 93 -6.27 -0.41 -18.42
C LEU A 93 -5.67 -0.19 -19.82
N ILE A 94 -4.54 0.50 -19.93
CA ILE A 94 -3.85 0.71 -21.21
C ILE A 94 -3.37 -0.61 -21.81
N GLU A 95 -2.78 -1.50 -20.98
CA GLU A 95 -2.33 -2.82 -21.41
C GLU A 95 -3.48 -3.70 -21.89
N ALA A 96 -4.59 -3.73 -21.14
CA ALA A 96 -5.79 -4.48 -21.51
C ALA A 96 -6.45 -3.97 -22.81
N GLU A 97 -6.48 -2.64 -23.01
CA GLU A 97 -6.97 -2.06 -24.26
C GLU A 97 -6.03 -2.37 -25.45
N SER A 98 -4.72 -2.34 -25.20
CA SER A 98 -3.70 -2.64 -26.23
C SER A 98 -3.71 -4.10 -26.66
N SER A 99 -4.05 -5.03 -25.76
CA SER A 99 -4.21 -6.46 -26.07
C SER A 99 -5.57 -6.79 -26.72
N GLN A 100 -6.48 -5.82 -26.81
CA GLN A 100 -7.86 -5.97 -27.31
C GLN A 100 -8.68 -7.03 -26.56
N ASP A 101 -8.27 -7.40 -25.34
CA ASP A 101 -9.00 -8.34 -24.47
C ASP A 101 -10.12 -7.60 -23.71
N LYS A 102 -11.36 -7.80 -24.18
CA LYS A 102 -12.55 -7.15 -23.60
C LYS A 102 -12.77 -7.52 -22.13
N ASP A 103 -12.46 -8.74 -21.72
CA ASP A 103 -12.66 -9.17 -20.34
C ASP A 103 -11.63 -8.51 -19.42
N SER A 104 -10.38 -8.41 -19.87
CA SER A 104 -9.34 -7.67 -19.16
C SER A 104 -9.68 -6.18 -19.05
N VAL A 105 -10.24 -5.57 -20.11
CA VAL A 105 -10.69 -4.16 -20.05
C VAL A 105 -11.82 -3.97 -19.04
N ILE A 106 -12.80 -4.88 -19.00
CA ILE A 106 -13.89 -4.81 -18.02
C ILE A 106 -13.34 -4.93 -16.59
N LYS A 107 -12.46 -5.90 -16.35
CA LYS A 107 -11.82 -6.10 -15.03
C LYS A 107 -11.00 -4.89 -14.60
N ALA A 108 -10.20 -4.32 -15.50
CA ALA A 108 -9.41 -3.13 -15.22
C ALA A 108 -10.31 -1.93 -14.88
N LYS A 109 -11.39 -1.71 -15.63
CA LYS A 109 -12.37 -0.64 -15.34
C LYS A 109 -13.07 -0.85 -13.99
N GLN A 110 -13.46 -2.08 -13.66
CA GLN A 110 -14.09 -2.39 -12.38
C GLN A 110 -13.13 -2.18 -11.20
N LYS A 111 -11.86 -2.58 -11.34
CA LYS A 111 -10.83 -2.34 -10.33
C LYS A 111 -10.62 -0.85 -10.12
N THR A 112 -10.41 -0.12 -11.21
CA THR A 112 -10.25 1.35 -11.19
C THR A 112 -11.42 2.04 -10.48
N ALA A 113 -12.65 1.66 -10.81
CA ALA A 113 -13.84 2.23 -10.17
C ALA A 113 -13.88 1.98 -8.67
N ARG A 114 -13.56 0.76 -8.24
CA ARG A 114 -13.49 0.38 -6.83
C ARG A 114 -12.41 1.15 -6.08
N ASP A 115 -11.23 1.32 -6.66
CA ASP A 115 -10.12 1.99 -5.99
C ASP A 115 -10.40 3.49 -5.84
N VAL A 116 -11.02 4.14 -6.85
CA VAL A 116 -11.48 5.53 -6.76
C VAL A 116 -12.57 5.68 -5.69
N GLU A 117 -13.55 4.77 -5.67
CA GLU A 117 -14.64 4.80 -4.70
C GLU A 117 -14.13 4.62 -3.26
N ASN A 118 -13.27 3.62 -3.04
CA ASN A 118 -12.63 3.34 -1.76
C ASN A 118 -11.85 4.55 -1.24
N TYR A 119 -11.08 5.21 -2.10
CA TYR A 119 -10.35 6.42 -1.72
C TYR A 119 -11.31 7.56 -1.34
N SER A 120 -12.39 7.75 -2.11
CA SER A 120 -13.40 8.75 -1.80
C SER A 120 -14.06 8.51 -0.44
N PHE A 121 -14.32 7.25 -0.09
CA PHE A 121 -14.91 6.89 1.19
C PHE A 121 -13.94 7.10 2.34
N ALA A 122 -12.68 6.69 2.18
CA ALA A 122 -11.66 6.93 3.19
C ALA A 122 -11.53 8.43 3.53
N LEU A 123 -11.55 9.31 2.52
CA LEU A 123 -11.54 10.77 2.73
C LEU A 123 -12.77 11.26 3.48
N LYS A 124 -13.97 10.79 3.12
CA LYS A 124 -15.23 11.16 3.78
C LYS A 124 -15.29 10.65 5.22
N ASP A 125 -14.77 9.46 5.49
CA ASP A 125 -14.75 8.90 6.84
C ASP A 125 -13.76 9.66 7.74
N MET A 126 -12.56 9.96 7.24
CA MET A 126 -11.62 10.86 7.94
C MET A 126 -12.23 12.24 8.21
N SER A 127 -13.01 12.79 7.26
CA SER A 127 -13.75 14.05 7.47
C SER A 127 -14.73 13.96 8.63
N LYS A 128 -15.46 12.85 8.78
CA LYS A 128 -16.39 12.65 9.90
C LYS A 128 -15.66 12.69 11.24
N LEU A 129 -14.47 12.09 11.32
CA LEU A 129 -13.63 12.00 12.51
C LEU A 129 -12.91 13.32 12.86
N ALA A 130 -12.69 14.20 11.89
CA ALA A 130 -12.01 15.47 12.10
C ALA A 130 -12.83 16.43 12.97
N ALA A 131 -12.23 16.91 14.05
CA ALA A 131 -12.78 17.97 14.91
C ALA A 131 -12.46 19.37 14.38
N ASP A 132 -11.29 19.58 13.76
CA ASP A 132 -10.95 20.86 13.14
C ASP A 132 -11.88 21.13 11.92
N PRO A 133 -12.61 22.27 11.90
CA PRO A 133 -13.56 22.55 10.82
C PRO A 133 -12.91 22.70 9.44
N LYS A 134 -11.67 23.22 9.36
CA LYS A 134 -10.99 23.43 8.07
C LYS A 134 -10.54 22.10 7.50
N LEU A 135 -9.95 21.23 8.33
CA LEU A 135 -9.56 19.87 7.96
C LEU A 135 -10.78 19.04 7.55
N LYS A 136 -11.86 19.09 8.35
CA LYS A 136 -13.13 18.43 8.02
C LYS A 136 -13.63 18.83 6.63
N ALA A 137 -13.69 20.13 6.35
CA ALA A 137 -14.15 20.66 5.07
C ALA A 137 -13.23 20.25 3.91
N ALA A 138 -11.91 20.34 4.09
CA ALA A 138 -10.93 19.96 3.08
C ALA A 138 -11.06 18.48 2.70
N LEU A 139 -11.14 17.57 3.69
CA LEU A 139 -11.29 16.14 3.45
C LEU A 139 -12.62 15.80 2.76
N ALA A 140 -13.72 16.47 3.13
CA ALA A 140 -15.01 16.29 2.47
C ALA A 140 -14.99 16.77 1.01
N ASP A 141 -14.36 17.91 0.75
CA ASP A 141 -14.21 18.46 -0.60
C ASP A 141 -13.33 17.55 -1.47
N MET A 142 -12.18 17.10 -0.95
CA MET A 142 -11.33 16.11 -1.62
C MET A 142 -12.09 14.83 -1.95
N GLY A 143 -12.85 14.29 -0.99
CA GLY A 143 -13.67 13.09 -1.22
C GLY A 143 -14.74 13.31 -2.31
N SER A 144 -15.29 14.52 -2.40
CA SER A 144 -16.27 14.89 -3.42
C SER A 144 -15.63 15.04 -4.80
N GLN A 145 -14.44 15.65 -4.89
CA GLN A 145 -13.66 15.73 -6.12
C GLN A 145 -13.30 14.33 -6.65
N VAL A 146 -12.85 13.43 -5.78
CA VAL A 146 -12.54 12.03 -6.15
C VAL A 146 -13.81 11.29 -6.59
N THR A 147 -14.94 11.50 -5.91
CA THR A 147 -16.23 10.91 -6.31
C THR A 147 -16.63 11.36 -7.73
N ALA A 148 -16.36 12.62 -8.08
CA ALA A 148 -16.71 13.18 -9.39
C ALA A 148 -15.95 12.52 -10.56
N LEU A 149 -14.85 11.81 -10.28
CA LEU A 149 -14.13 11.01 -11.27
C LEU A 149 -14.94 9.82 -11.79
N LYS A 150 -15.93 9.34 -11.02
CA LYS A 150 -16.81 8.20 -11.37
C LYS A 150 -16.02 6.96 -11.83
N GLY A 151 -14.89 6.70 -11.18
CA GLY A 151 -14.04 5.55 -11.50
C GLY A 151 -13.19 5.69 -12.76
N ASP A 152 -13.09 6.88 -13.33
CA ASP A 152 -12.27 7.13 -14.52
C ASP A 152 -10.94 7.80 -14.13
N VAL A 153 -9.92 6.99 -13.87
CA VAL A 153 -8.57 7.49 -13.54
C VAL A 153 -7.89 8.21 -14.71
N ARG A 154 -8.41 8.12 -15.94
CA ARG A 154 -7.88 8.92 -17.06
C ARG A 154 -8.18 10.40 -16.89
N LYS A 155 -9.20 10.73 -16.10
CA LYS A 155 -9.52 12.11 -15.75
C LYS A 155 -8.60 12.67 -14.67
N VAL A 156 -7.78 11.83 -14.03
CA VAL A 156 -6.84 12.23 -12.98
C VAL A 156 -5.49 12.51 -13.60
N ASP A 157 -5.16 13.79 -13.73
CA ASP A 157 -3.82 14.23 -14.10
C ASP A 157 -2.95 14.49 -12.86
N SER A 158 -1.64 14.68 -13.08
CA SER A 158 -0.69 14.99 -12.02
C SER A 158 -0.98 16.33 -11.33
N GLU A 159 -1.63 17.27 -12.01
CA GLU A 159 -2.00 18.57 -11.45
C GLU A 159 -3.16 18.43 -10.45
N GLN A 160 -4.14 17.58 -10.74
CA GLN A 160 -5.25 17.26 -9.85
C GLN A 160 -4.76 16.57 -8.58
N LEU A 161 -3.88 15.57 -8.70
CA LEU A 161 -3.27 14.93 -7.54
C LEU A 161 -2.45 15.94 -6.72
N THR A 162 -1.69 16.80 -7.38
CA THR A 162 -0.94 17.89 -6.73
C THR A 162 -1.87 18.88 -6.03
N LYS A 163 -3.02 19.20 -6.62
CA LYS A 163 -4.03 20.10 -6.04
C LYS A 163 -4.68 19.49 -4.80
N LEU A 164 -5.01 18.20 -4.84
CA LEU A 164 -5.53 17.45 -3.69
C LEU A 164 -4.50 17.44 -2.55
N GLN A 165 -3.24 17.13 -2.86
CA GLN A 165 -2.13 17.17 -1.91
C GLN A 165 -1.99 18.56 -1.27
N LYS A 166 -1.91 19.62 -2.07
CA LYS A 166 -1.80 21.01 -1.58
C LYS A 166 -2.99 21.42 -0.71
N THR A 167 -4.19 20.96 -1.05
CA THR A 167 -5.40 21.22 -0.26
C THR A 167 -5.27 20.59 1.12
N LEU A 168 -4.80 19.34 1.17
CA LEU A 168 -4.53 18.64 2.42
C LEU A 168 -3.41 19.33 3.22
N ASP A 169 -2.27 19.62 2.59
CA ASP A 169 -1.13 20.25 3.25
C ASP A 169 -1.52 21.58 3.90
N LYS A 170 -2.26 22.43 3.17
CA LYS A 170 -2.78 23.68 3.69
C LYS A 170 -3.74 23.48 4.87
N ALA A 171 -4.63 22.49 4.79
CA ALA A 171 -5.56 22.18 5.87
C ALA A 171 -4.85 21.62 7.12
N CYS A 172 -3.71 20.96 6.92
CA CYS A 172 -2.85 20.40 7.95
C CYS A 172 -1.79 21.35 8.49
N GLY A 173 -1.71 22.59 7.98
CA GLY A 173 -0.74 23.60 8.44
C GLY A 173 0.66 23.46 7.84
N ASN A 174 0.83 22.69 6.77
CA ASN A 174 2.10 22.39 6.10
C ASN A 174 2.34 23.20 4.81
N GLY A 175 1.51 24.21 4.51
CA GLY A 175 1.49 24.90 3.21
C GLY A 175 1.58 26.42 3.27
#